data_AF-A0A2D4KKA8-F1
#
_entry.id   AF-A0A2D4KKA8-F1
#
_cell.length_a   1.000
_cell.length_b   1.000
_cell.length_c   1.000
_cell.angle_alpha   90.00
_cell.angle_beta   90.00
_cell.angle_gamma   90.00
#
_symmetry.space_group_name_H-M   'P 1'
#
loop_
_entity.id
_entity.type
_entity.pdbx_description
1 polymer ?
#
loop_
_entity_poly.entity_id
_entity_poly.type
_entity_poly.pdbx_seq_one_letter_code
_entity_poly.pdbx_strand_id
1 'polypeptide(L)'
;AIDGLLEGRAYTLMLKGKALNVSADYNAQSEKLLSKAVKLDPELVEAWNQLGEVYWKKGDVSAAHTCFSGALGHCKNKSSLQNLSMVLRQLHTTSPDEHTQNVMDSVRQAKLAVQMDVRDGRSWYVLGNAYISLFFNTGQNPKISQQALSAYAQAEKVDSTASCNPDLHLNRATLSKYEENYMEALEGFARAAALDPAWLEPQQREQQL
;
A
#
# COMPACT_ATOMS: atom_id res chain seq x y z
N ALA A 1 -6.49 -29.71 -22.66
CA ALA A 1 -7.45 -28.97 -23.50
C ALA A 1 -8.55 -28.31 -22.66
N ILE A 2 -9.14 -29.02 -21.69
CA ILE A 2 -10.14 -28.44 -20.76
C ILE A 2 -9.46 -27.48 -19.75
N ASP A 3 -8.29 -27.83 -19.22
CA ASP A 3 -7.58 -26.99 -18.24
C ASP A 3 -7.18 -25.62 -18.81
N GLY A 4 -6.60 -25.58 -20.01
CA GLY A 4 -6.28 -24.31 -20.69
C GLY A 4 -7.50 -23.43 -21.01
N LEU A 5 -8.71 -24.01 -21.15
CA LEU A 5 -9.95 -23.25 -21.31
C LEU A 5 -10.40 -22.62 -19.98
N LEU A 6 -10.19 -23.32 -18.87
CA LEU A 6 -10.48 -22.82 -17.52
C LEU A 6 -9.51 -21.69 -17.13
N GLU A 7 -8.21 -21.86 -17.40
CA GLU A 7 -7.18 -20.82 -17.23
C GLU A 7 -7.51 -19.56 -18.04
N GLY A 8 -7.82 -19.70 -19.33
CA GLY A 8 -8.21 -18.57 -20.18
C GLY A 8 -9.47 -17.85 -19.68
N ARG A 9 -10.43 -18.59 -19.12
CA ARG A 9 -11.63 -18.02 -18.51
C ARG A 9 -11.31 -17.30 -17.20
N ALA A 10 -10.46 -17.86 -16.34
CA ALA A 10 -10.01 -17.22 -15.10
C ALA A 10 -9.30 -15.90 -15.40
N TYR A 11 -8.39 -15.90 -16.37
CA TYR A 11 -7.68 -14.71 -16.82
C TYR A 11 -8.63 -13.61 -17.34
N THR A 12 -9.62 -13.98 -18.16
CA THR A 12 -10.63 -13.03 -18.66
C THR A 12 -11.46 -12.42 -17.53
N LEU A 13 -11.87 -13.22 -16.55
CA LEU A 13 -12.59 -12.74 -15.37
C LEU A 13 -11.73 -11.80 -14.53
N MET A 14 -10.44 -12.14 -14.35
CA MET A 14 -9.48 -11.31 -13.65
C MET A 14 -9.33 -9.94 -14.33
N LEU A 15 -9.12 -9.90 -15.65
CA LEU A 15 -8.98 -8.63 -16.38
C LEU A 15 -10.23 -7.76 -16.26
N LYS A 16 -11.42 -8.35 -16.36
CA LYS A 16 -12.69 -7.62 -16.19
C LYS A 16 -12.86 -7.09 -14.77
N GLY A 17 -12.52 -7.89 -13.76
CA GLY A 17 -12.54 -7.47 -12.35
C GLY A 17 -11.56 -6.33 -12.10
N LYS A 18 -10.31 -6.47 -12.58
CA LYS A 18 -9.27 -5.44 -12.50
C LYS A 18 -9.73 -4.11 -13.10
N ALA A 19 -10.36 -4.15 -14.28
CA ALA A 19 -10.89 -2.94 -14.92
C ALA A 19 -11.96 -2.23 -14.05
N LEU A 20 -12.83 -3.01 -13.40
CA LEU A 20 -13.82 -2.46 -12.45
C LEU A 20 -13.22 -1.98 -11.13
N ASN A 21 -11.99 -2.42 -10.81
CA ASN A 21 -11.25 -2.06 -9.60
C ASN A 21 -10.34 -0.84 -9.80
N VAL A 22 -10.44 -0.07 -10.88
CA VAL A 22 -9.57 1.10 -11.09
C VAL A 22 -9.96 2.28 -10.18
N SER A 23 -11.25 2.48 -9.90
CA SER A 23 -11.72 3.55 -9.00
C SER A 23 -11.31 3.27 -7.54
N ALA A 24 -11.20 4.32 -6.72
CA ALA A 24 -10.95 4.20 -5.28
C ALA A 24 -12.10 3.50 -4.54
N ASP A 25 -13.33 3.62 -5.05
CA ASP A 25 -14.52 3.06 -4.42
C ASP A 25 -14.61 1.53 -4.57
N TYR A 26 -15.19 0.89 -3.56
CA TYR A 26 -15.50 -0.54 -3.60
C TYR A 26 -16.51 -0.87 -4.72
N ASN A 27 -16.25 -1.96 -5.45
CA ASN A 27 -17.11 -2.46 -6.51
C ASN A 27 -17.48 -3.94 -6.29
N ALA A 28 -18.75 -4.20 -5.93
CA ALA A 28 -19.24 -5.55 -5.66
C ALA A 28 -19.20 -6.50 -6.88
N GLN A 29 -19.31 -5.95 -8.10
CA GLN A 29 -19.18 -6.76 -9.30
C GLN A 29 -17.72 -7.19 -9.52
N SER A 30 -16.76 -6.32 -9.19
CA SER A 30 -15.34 -6.66 -9.20
C SER A 30 -15.04 -7.80 -8.24
N GLU A 31 -15.51 -7.70 -6.98
CA GLU A 31 -15.38 -8.78 -5.98
C GLU A 31 -15.88 -10.11 -6.54
N LYS A 32 -17.11 -10.14 -7.05
CA LYS A 32 -17.73 -11.36 -7.59
C LYS A 32 -16.92 -11.98 -8.74
N LEU A 33 -16.40 -11.17 -9.66
CA LEU A 33 -15.61 -11.65 -10.79
C LEU A 33 -14.26 -12.21 -10.34
N LEU A 34 -13.57 -11.50 -9.46
CA LEU A 34 -12.25 -11.88 -8.96
C LEU A 34 -12.31 -13.09 -8.03
N SER A 35 -13.32 -13.18 -7.15
CA SER A 35 -13.59 -14.38 -6.35
C SER A 35 -13.86 -15.61 -7.22
N LYS A 36 -14.42 -15.43 -8.42
CA LYS A 36 -14.58 -16.54 -9.38
C LYS A 36 -13.28 -16.86 -10.09
N ALA A 37 -12.46 -15.87 -10.44
CA ALA A 37 -11.16 -16.08 -11.07
C ALA A 37 -10.25 -16.93 -10.18
N VAL A 38 -10.07 -16.58 -8.90
CA VAL A 38 -9.22 -17.34 -7.96
C VAL A 38 -9.71 -18.75 -7.68
N LYS A 39 -11.01 -19.03 -7.86
CA LYS A 39 -11.57 -20.38 -7.72
C LYS A 39 -11.35 -21.25 -8.96
N LEU A 40 -11.32 -20.64 -10.14
CA LEU A 40 -11.08 -21.33 -11.40
C LEU A 40 -9.59 -21.61 -11.60
N ASP A 41 -8.75 -20.68 -11.18
CA ASP A 41 -7.29 -20.78 -11.22
C ASP A 41 -6.72 -20.19 -9.92
N PRO A 42 -6.46 -21.04 -8.90
CA PRO A 42 -5.85 -20.62 -7.64
C PRO A 42 -4.42 -20.11 -7.79
N GLU A 43 -3.69 -20.50 -8.84
CA GLU A 43 -2.29 -20.07 -9.04
C GLU A 43 -2.20 -18.70 -9.75
N LEU A 44 -3.32 -18.13 -10.19
CA LEU A 44 -3.40 -16.80 -10.79
C LEU A 44 -3.20 -15.68 -9.74
N VAL A 45 -1.93 -15.44 -9.40
CA VAL A 45 -1.46 -14.44 -8.41
C VAL A 45 -2.07 -13.06 -8.59
N GLU A 46 -2.19 -12.59 -9.84
CA GLU A 46 -2.78 -11.27 -10.11
C GLU A 46 -4.26 -11.22 -9.70
N ALA A 47 -5.01 -12.31 -9.84
CA ALA A 47 -6.41 -12.35 -9.40
C ALA A 47 -6.53 -12.22 -7.88
N TRP A 48 -5.63 -12.86 -7.12
CA TRP A 48 -5.55 -12.70 -5.68
C TRP A 48 -5.19 -11.28 -5.26
N ASN A 49 -4.22 -10.66 -5.92
CA ASN A 49 -3.85 -9.27 -5.67
C ASN A 49 -5.02 -8.32 -5.92
N GLN A 50 -5.68 -8.45 -7.07
CA GLN A 50 -6.83 -7.62 -7.40
C GLN A 50 -7.99 -7.86 -6.43
N LEU A 51 -8.25 -9.11 -6.03
CA LEU A 51 -9.28 -9.42 -5.03
C LEU A 51 -8.96 -8.80 -3.66
N GLY A 52 -7.70 -8.86 -3.24
CA GLY A 52 -7.23 -8.24 -2.00
C GLY A 52 -7.42 -6.72 -2.02
N GLU A 53 -7.13 -6.06 -3.14
CA GLU A 53 -7.39 -4.61 -3.30
C GLU A 53 -8.88 -4.27 -3.24
N VAL A 54 -9.76 -5.13 -3.77
CA VAL A 54 -11.21 -4.96 -3.64
C VAL A 54 -11.65 -5.07 -2.18
N TYR A 55 -11.15 -6.05 -1.43
CA TYR A 55 -11.45 -6.17 0.00
C TYR A 55 -10.89 -5.01 0.81
N TRP A 56 -9.71 -4.50 0.44
CA TRP A 56 -9.14 -3.29 1.03
C TRP A 56 -10.09 -2.09 0.87
N LYS A 57 -10.60 -1.86 -0.34
CA LYS A 57 -11.57 -0.78 -0.62
C LYS A 57 -12.92 -0.97 0.07
N LYS A 58 -13.30 -2.23 0.35
CA LYS A 58 -14.48 -2.58 1.14
C LYS A 58 -14.31 -2.27 2.63
N GLY A 59 -13.07 -2.05 3.09
CA GLY A 59 -12.72 -1.94 4.51
C GLY A 59 -12.52 -3.28 5.21
N ASP A 60 -12.58 -4.40 4.48
CA ASP A 60 -12.31 -5.73 5.03
C ASP A 60 -10.82 -6.04 4.98
N VAL A 61 -10.09 -5.46 5.93
CA VAL A 61 -8.63 -5.56 6.00
C VAL A 61 -8.16 -7.00 6.24
N SER A 62 -8.95 -7.81 6.93
CA SER A 62 -8.64 -9.23 7.20
C SER A 62 -8.75 -10.09 5.94
N ALA A 63 -9.82 -9.90 5.15
CA ALA A 63 -9.96 -10.59 3.86
C ALA A 63 -8.86 -10.15 2.87
N ALA A 64 -8.50 -8.86 2.86
CA ALA A 64 -7.40 -8.34 2.05
C ALA A 64 -6.05 -9.01 2.42
N HIS A 65 -5.73 -9.07 3.72
CA HIS A 65 -4.55 -9.78 4.23
C HIS A 65 -4.52 -11.25 3.79
N THR A 66 -5.65 -11.94 3.88
CA THR A 66 -5.78 -13.35 3.45
C THR A 66 -5.48 -13.50 1.96
N CYS A 67 -6.00 -12.59 1.12
CA CYS A 67 -5.75 -12.63 -0.33
C CYS A 67 -4.28 -12.41 -0.68
N PHE A 68 -3.64 -11.38 -0.11
CA PHE A 68 -2.23 -11.10 -0.40
C PHE A 68 -1.30 -12.19 0.14
N SER A 69 -1.62 -12.78 1.29
CA SER A 69 -0.89 -13.93 1.84
C SER A 69 -1.05 -15.17 0.97
N GLY A 70 -2.27 -15.44 0.48
CA GLY A 70 -2.55 -16.52 -0.47
C GLY A 70 -1.76 -16.38 -1.76
N ALA A 71 -1.72 -15.16 -2.33
CA ALA A 71 -0.93 -14.86 -3.52
C ALA A 71 0.56 -15.19 -3.33
N LEU A 72 1.14 -14.83 -2.17
CA LEU A 72 2.53 -15.15 -1.82
C LEU A 72 2.77 -16.64 -1.56
N GLY A 73 1.74 -17.37 -1.13
CA GLY A 73 1.77 -18.83 -1.00
C GLY A 73 1.95 -19.56 -2.33
N HIS A 74 1.43 -18.99 -3.42
CA HIS A 74 1.59 -19.51 -4.78
C HIS A 74 2.88 -19.02 -5.45
N CYS A 75 3.12 -17.70 -5.46
CA CYS A 75 4.33 -17.14 -6.04
C CYS A 75 4.71 -15.82 -5.35
N LYS A 76 5.96 -15.72 -4.93
CA LYS A 76 6.51 -14.48 -4.41
C LYS A 76 6.55 -13.41 -5.51
N ASN A 77 5.83 -12.32 -5.29
CA ASN A 77 5.72 -11.23 -6.25
C ASN A 77 5.71 -9.86 -5.55
N LYS A 78 6.13 -8.82 -6.28
CA LYS A 78 6.29 -7.46 -5.75
C LYS A 78 4.96 -6.88 -5.24
N SER A 79 3.90 -6.96 -6.03
CA SER A 79 2.60 -6.35 -5.72
C SER A 79 1.99 -6.91 -4.42
N SER A 80 2.04 -8.23 -4.21
CA SER A 80 1.56 -8.82 -2.96
C SER A 80 2.38 -8.39 -1.76
N LEU A 81 3.72 -8.27 -1.88
CA LEU A 81 4.56 -7.80 -0.78
C LEU A 81 4.25 -6.34 -0.40
N GLN A 82 4.07 -5.47 -1.40
CA GLN A 82 3.68 -4.08 -1.19
C GLN A 82 2.33 -3.98 -0.47
N ASN A 83 1.33 -4.67 -1.01
CA ASN A 83 -0.02 -4.61 -0.47
C ASN A 83 -0.12 -5.29 0.91
N LEU A 84 0.61 -6.38 1.13
CA LEU A 84 0.70 -7.03 2.44
C LEU A 84 1.33 -6.09 3.48
N SER A 85 2.38 -5.34 3.11
CA SER A 85 2.94 -4.31 3.99
C SER A 85 1.88 -3.28 4.38
N MET A 86 1.08 -2.79 3.43
CA MET A 86 0.02 -1.81 3.70
C MET A 86 -1.04 -2.34 4.66
N VAL A 87 -1.58 -3.54 4.42
CA VAL A 87 -2.67 -4.09 5.26
C VAL A 87 -2.19 -4.46 6.66
N LEU A 88 -0.96 -4.94 6.82
CA LEU A 88 -0.44 -5.35 8.13
C LEU A 88 -0.46 -4.20 9.15
N ARG A 89 -0.18 -2.96 8.72
CA ARG A 89 -0.19 -1.79 9.61
C ARG A 89 -1.59 -1.28 9.96
N GLN A 90 -2.60 -1.83 9.31
CA GLN A 90 -4.00 -1.41 9.38
C GLN A 90 -4.90 -2.56 9.87
N LEU A 91 -4.31 -3.73 10.15
CA LEU A 91 -5.01 -4.83 10.82
C LEU A 91 -5.39 -4.38 12.22
N HIS A 92 -6.68 -4.51 12.51
CA HIS A 92 -7.20 -4.30 13.84
C HIS A 92 -6.79 -5.49 14.71
N THR A 93 -6.03 -5.23 15.76
CA THR A 93 -5.66 -6.22 16.77
C THR A 93 -6.16 -5.75 18.13
N THR A 94 -6.45 -6.68 19.02
CA THR A 94 -6.81 -6.37 20.41
C THR A 94 -5.58 -6.28 21.31
N SER A 95 -4.45 -6.83 20.87
CA SER A 95 -3.18 -6.82 21.58
C SER A 95 -2.20 -5.77 21.02
N PRO A 96 -1.66 -4.87 21.86
CA PRO A 96 -0.58 -3.95 21.46
C PRO A 96 0.69 -4.67 20.97
N ASP A 97 1.01 -5.82 21.54
CA ASP A 97 2.19 -6.61 21.14
C ASP A 97 2.00 -7.18 19.73
N GLU A 98 0.79 -7.65 19.43
CA GLU A 98 0.43 -8.13 18.09
C GLU A 98 0.44 -6.99 17.07
N HIS A 99 -0.05 -5.80 17.44
CA HIS A 99 0.04 -4.62 16.59
C HIS A 99 1.50 -4.26 16.27
N THR A 100 2.36 -4.26 17.29
CA THR A 100 3.79 -3.99 17.13
C THR A 100 4.44 -5.02 16.21
N GLN A 101 4.10 -6.30 16.37
CA GLN A 101 4.58 -7.38 15.51
C GLN A 101 4.12 -7.18 14.06
N ASN A 102 2.85 -6.84 13.83
CA ASN A 102 2.33 -6.56 12.49
C ASN A 102 3.06 -5.39 11.82
N VAL A 103 3.37 -4.33 12.57
CA VAL A 103 4.14 -3.19 12.06
C VAL A 103 5.58 -3.60 11.69
N MET A 104 6.23 -4.43 12.51
CA MET A 104 7.55 -4.98 12.17
C MET A 104 7.52 -5.87 10.93
N ASP A 105 6.51 -6.74 10.81
CA ASP A 105 6.32 -7.58 9.63
C ASP A 105 6.01 -6.75 8.38
N SER A 106 5.28 -5.64 8.51
CA SER A 106 5.06 -4.70 7.41
C SER A 106 6.37 -4.13 6.87
N VAL A 107 7.30 -3.71 7.76
CA VAL A 107 8.62 -3.22 7.34
C VAL A 107 9.39 -4.33 6.63
N ARG A 108 9.30 -5.58 7.12
CA ARG A 108 9.91 -6.74 6.46
C ARG A 108 9.36 -6.95 5.04
N GLN A 109 8.03 -6.93 4.85
CA GLN A 109 7.44 -7.09 3.51
C GLN A 109 7.83 -5.96 2.56
N ALA A 110 7.81 -4.70 3.03
CA ALA A 110 8.20 -3.56 2.21
C ALA A 110 9.66 -3.64 1.77
N LYS A 111 10.58 -4.06 2.66
CA LYS A 111 11.98 -4.32 2.29
C LYS A 111 12.11 -5.41 1.24
N LEU A 112 11.35 -6.50 1.37
CA LEU A 112 11.33 -7.55 0.36
C LEU A 112 10.80 -7.05 -0.99
N ALA A 113 9.78 -6.18 -1.00
CA ALA A 113 9.28 -5.56 -2.23
C ALA A 113 10.35 -4.70 -2.92
N VAL A 114 11.05 -3.85 -2.17
CA VAL A 114 12.18 -3.04 -2.68
C VAL A 114 13.30 -3.93 -3.21
N GLN A 115 13.61 -5.04 -2.54
CA GLN A 115 14.64 -5.98 -3.01
C GLN A 115 14.28 -6.66 -4.33
N MET A 116 12.99 -6.85 -4.63
CA MET A 116 12.56 -7.40 -5.91
C MET A 116 12.76 -6.41 -7.06
N ASP A 117 12.61 -5.11 -6.79
CA ASP A 117 12.80 -4.05 -7.77
C ASP A 117 13.18 -2.73 -7.08
N VAL A 118 14.47 -2.44 -7.04
CA VAL A 118 15.01 -1.23 -6.39
C VAL A 118 14.69 0.06 -7.15
N ARG A 119 14.17 -0.03 -8.38
CA ARG A 119 13.79 1.11 -9.22
C ARG A 119 12.31 1.46 -9.13
N ASP A 120 11.53 0.69 -8.38
CA ASP A 120 10.10 0.89 -8.21
C ASP A 120 9.82 1.93 -7.12
N GLY A 121 9.32 3.11 -7.52
CA GLY A 121 9.00 4.20 -6.59
C GLY A 121 7.97 3.80 -5.55
N ARG A 122 6.94 3.03 -5.96
CA ARG A 122 5.89 2.54 -5.05
C ARG A 122 6.44 1.69 -3.91
N SER A 123 7.43 0.83 -4.16
CA SER A 123 8.06 -0.01 -3.14
C SER A 123 8.76 0.83 -2.08
N TRP A 124 9.50 1.86 -2.51
CA TRP A 124 10.17 2.80 -1.61
C TRP A 124 9.17 3.65 -0.82
N TYR A 125 8.10 4.11 -1.46
CA TYR A 125 6.99 4.80 -0.80
C TYR A 125 6.33 3.93 0.29
N VAL A 126 6.00 2.68 -0.03
CA VAL A 126 5.41 1.73 0.93
C VAL A 126 6.37 1.45 2.08
N LEU A 127 7.68 1.38 1.83
CA LEU A 127 8.70 1.26 2.86
C LEU A 127 8.76 2.49 3.78
N GLY A 128 8.66 3.70 3.20
CA GLY A 128 8.55 4.94 3.97
C GLY A 128 7.35 4.92 4.91
N ASN A 129 6.17 4.55 4.40
CA ASN A 129 4.96 4.42 5.24
C ASN A 129 5.14 3.36 6.34
N ALA A 130 5.85 2.26 6.05
CA ALA A 130 6.13 1.23 7.03
C ALA A 130 7.03 1.71 8.17
N TYR A 131 8.05 2.52 7.84
CA TYR A 131 8.89 3.15 8.85
C TYR A 131 8.16 4.22 9.66
N ILE A 132 7.25 5.00 9.07
CA ILE A 132 6.41 5.94 9.82
C ILE A 132 5.62 5.20 10.91
N SER A 133 4.93 4.13 10.56
CA SER A 133 4.18 3.37 11.57
C SER A 133 5.09 2.76 12.62
N LEU A 134 6.28 2.28 12.24
CA LEU A 134 7.25 1.76 13.20
C LEU A 134 7.73 2.86 14.16
N PHE A 135 8.05 4.04 13.63
CA PHE A 135 8.47 5.21 14.40
C PHE A 135 7.44 5.56 15.49
N PHE A 136 6.15 5.65 15.12
CA PHE A 136 5.09 5.95 16.08
C PHE A 136 4.79 4.81 17.07
N ASN A 137 5.17 3.56 16.75
CA ASN A 137 4.95 2.41 17.62
C ASN A 137 6.11 2.09 18.56
N THR A 138 7.35 2.49 18.24
CA THR A 138 8.55 2.09 19.01
C THR A 138 9.24 3.27 19.71
N GLY A 139 8.45 4.19 20.27
CA GLY A 139 8.98 5.31 21.06
C GLY A 139 9.72 6.38 20.25
N GLN A 140 9.35 6.57 18.98
CA GLN A 140 9.76 7.71 18.16
C GLN A 140 11.28 7.88 18.01
N ASN A 141 11.99 6.78 17.77
CA ASN A 141 13.43 6.79 17.54
C ASN A 141 13.78 7.60 16.27
N PRO A 142 14.57 8.69 16.37
CA PRO A 142 14.92 9.53 15.21
C PRO A 142 15.63 8.79 14.07
N LYS A 143 16.28 7.65 14.33
CA LYS A 143 16.88 6.86 13.24
C LYS A 143 15.81 6.28 12.30
N ILE A 144 14.62 5.98 12.81
CA ILE A 144 13.53 5.40 12.03
C ILE A 144 12.83 6.48 11.20
N SER A 145 12.64 7.68 11.75
CA SER A 145 12.12 8.81 10.95
C SER A 145 13.06 9.16 9.81
N GLN A 146 14.38 9.19 10.04
CA GLN A 146 15.37 9.38 8.97
C GLN A 146 15.32 8.27 7.91
N GLN A 147 15.06 7.02 8.31
CA GLN A 147 14.82 5.93 7.35
C GLN A 147 13.55 6.13 6.52
N ALA A 148 12.47 6.65 7.12
CA ALA A 148 11.24 6.97 6.41
C ALA A 148 11.45 8.09 5.39
N LEU A 149 12.06 9.20 5.80
CA LEU A 149 12.39 10.34 4.93
C LEU A 149 13.30 9.93 3.77
N SER A 150 14.34 9.13 4.07
CA SER A 150 15.23 8.58 3.05
C SER A 150 14.51 7.68 2.06
N ALA A 151 13.57 6.84 2.52
CA ALA A 151 12.78 5.98 1.64
C ALA A 151 11.89 6.80 0.69
N TYR A 152 11.21 7.85 1.16
CA TYR A 152 10.44 8.73 0.28
C TYR A 152 11.32 9.48 -0.73
N ALA A 153 12.45 10.03 -0.28
CA ALA A 153 13.40 10.70 -1.19
C ALA A 153 13.93 9.73 -2.25
N GLN A 154 14.20 8.48 -1.86
CA GLN A 154 14.63 7.44 -2.79
C GLN A 154 13.52 7.06 -3.78
N ALA A 155 12.25 7.03 -3.36
CA ALA A 155 11.11 6.79 -4.24
C ALA A 155 11.07 7.79 -5.40
N GLU A 156 11.15 9.08 -5.08
CA GLU A 156 11.15 10.17 -6.08
C GLU A 156 12.41 10.16 -6.95
N LYS A 157 13.55 9.76 -6.39
CA LYS A 157 14.82 9.69 -7.12
C LYS A 157 14.82 8.61 -8.19
N VAL A 158 14.24 7.44 -7.92
CA VAL A 158 14.27 6.30 -8.85
C VAL A 158 13.10 6.29 -9.84
N ASP A 159 12.01 6.96 -9.48
CA ASP A 159 10.75 6.95 -10.22
C ASP A 159 10.06 8.32 -10.12
N SER A 160 10.06 9.06 -11.23
CA SER A 160 9.46 10.39 -11.30
C SER A 160 7.95 10.39 -11.04
N THR A 161 7.27 9.25 -11.19
CA THR A 161 5.82 9.17 -10.89
C THR A 161 5.54 9.22 -9.39
N ALA A 162 6.52 8.91 -8.53
CA ALA A 162 6.38 9.00 -7.08
C ALA A 162 6.18 10.46 -6.61
N SER A 163 6.76 11.45 -7.30
CA SER A 163 6.54 12.89 -7.03
C SER A 163 5.15 13.41 -7.44
N CYS A 164 4.34 12.55 -8.04
CA CYS A 164 2.92 12.79 -8.31
C CYS A 164 1.99 12.09 -7.31
N ASN A 165 2.54 11.42 -6.28
CA ASN A 165 1.75 10.74 -5.26
C ASN A 165 1.38 11.71 -4.10
N PRO A 166 0.11 12.14 -3.96
CA PRO A 166 -0.28 13.07 -2.91
C PRO A 166 -0.08 12.49 -1.50
N ASP A 167 -0.33 11.19 -1.30
CA ASP A 167 -0.16 10.52 0.00
C ASP A 167 1.30 10.53 0.46
N LEU A 168 2.26 10.41 -0.47
CA LEU A 168 3.69 10.48 -0.15
C LEU A 168 4.03 11.83 0.48
N HIS A 169 3.58 12.92 -0.14
CA HIS A 169 3.84 14.26 0.34
C HIS A 169 3.14 14.55 1.67
N LEU A 170 1.87 14.12 1.83
CA LEU A 170 1.16 14.27 3.10
C LEU A 170 1.84 13.49 4.24
N ASN A 171 2.22 12.24 3.99
CA ASN A 171 2.83 11.39 5.01
C ASN A 171 4.21 11.91 5.42
N ARG A 172 5.02 12.34 4.44
CA ARG A 172 6.31 13.01 4.71
C ARG A 172 6.11 14.30 5.52
N ALA A 173 5.18 15.16 5.12
CA ALA A 173 4.88 16.41 5.81
C ALA A 173 4.41 16.18 7.25
N THR A 174 3.61 15.13 7.48
CA THR A 174 3.14 14.76 8.82
C THR A 174 4.31 14.37 9.73
N LEU A 175 5.30 13.64 9.20
CA LEU A 175 6.52 13.32 9.93
C LEU A 175 7.37 14.58 10.18
N SER A 176 7.59 15.43 9.17
CA SER A 176 8.32 16.69 9.33
C SER A 176 7.65 17.62 10.36
N LYS A 177 6.31 17.70 10.38
CA LYS A 177 5.54 18.44 11.38
C LYS A 177 5.80 17.90 12.78
N TYR A 178 5.79 16.59 12.96
CA TYR A 178 6.06 15.96 14.25
C TYR A 178 7.48 16.26 14.75
N GLU A 179 8.46 16.34 13.83
CA GLU A 179 9.84 16.73 14.11
C GLU A 179 10.06 18.25 14.17
N GLU A 180 9.00 19.05 14.17
CA GLU A 180 9.04 20.53 14.20
C GLU A 180 9.75 21.19 13.00
N ASN A 181 9.94 20.45 11.91
CA ASN A 181 10.43 20.95 10.63
C ASN A 181 9.27 21.58 9.84
N TYR A 182 8.75 22.70 10.36
CA TYR A 182 7.50 23.32 9.89
C TYR A 182 7.54 23.79 8.43
N MET A 183 8.70 24.24 7.94
CA MET A 183 8.86 24.66 6.55
C MET A 183 8.62 23.49 5.58
N GLU A 184 9.27 22.34 5.83
CA GLU A 184 9.07 21.14 5.01
C GLU A 184 7.65 20.58 5.14
N ALA A 185 7.05 20.69 6.33
CA ALA A 185 5.68 20.28 6.54
C ALA A 185 4.69 21.11 5.71
N LEU A 186 4.82 22.44 5.72
CA LEU A 186 4.01 23.34 4.90
C LEU A 186 4.17 23.04 3.41
N GLU A 187 5.41 22.91 2.92
CA GLU A 187 5.69 22.57 1.52
C GLU A 187 5.06 21.24 1.11
N GLY A 188 5.16 20.21 1.96
CA GLY A 188 4.61 18.90 1.67
C GLY A 188 3.08 18.87 1.70
N PHE A 189 2.43 19.57 2.65
CA PHE A 189 0.97 19.69 2.66
C PHE A 189 0.45 20.49 1.46
N ALA A 190 1.08 21.60 1.11
CA ALA A 190 0.74 22.39 -0.09
C ALA A 190 0.91 21.55 -1.36
N ARG A 191 1.98 20.74 -1.45
CA ARG A 191 2.20 19.84 -2.58
C ARG A 191 1.14 18.75 -2.68
N ALA A 192 0.75 18.14 -1.57
CA ALA A 192 -0.33 17.14 -1.54
C ALA A 192 -1.67 17.76 -1.96
N ALA A 193 -2.01 18.96 -1.46
CA ALA A 193 -3.20 19.70 -1.86
C ALA A 193 -3.22 20.07 -3.35
N ALA A 194 -2.06 20.41 -3.92
CA ALA A 194 -1.96 20.73 -5.34
C ALA A 194 -2.12 19.51 -6.25
N LEU A 195 -1.69 18.33 -5.79
CA LEU A 195 -1.81 17.07 -6.53
C LEU A 195 -3.22 16.47 -6.45
N ASP A 196 -3.92 16.63 -5.34
CA ASP A 196 -5.33 16.27 -5.18
C ASP A 196 -6.14 17.39 -4.51
N PRO A 197 -6.67 18.35 -5.31
CA PRO A 197 -7.45 19.46 -4.77
C PRO A 197 -8.79 19.06 -4.14
N ALA A 198 -9.30 17.85 -4.43
CA ALA A 198 -10.54 17.35 -3.84
C ALA A 198 -10.33 16.77 -2.44
N TRP A 199 -9.10 16.38 -2.10
CA TRP A 199 -8.72 15.94 -0.77
C TRP A 199 -8.45 17.14 0.15
N LEU A 200 -9.39 17.41 1.06
CA LEU A 200 -9.36 18.61 1.90
C LEU A 200 -8.35 18.55 3.07
N GLU A 201 -7.94 17.36 3.48
CA GLU A 201 -7.08 17.17 4.66
C GLU A 201 -5.72 17.88 4.56
N PRO A 202 -4.96 17.79 3.45
CA PRO A 202 -3.72 18.55 3.31
C PRO A 202 -3.92 20.06 3.51
N GLN A 203 -4.95 20.66 2.90
CA GLN A 203 -5.26 22.09 3.00
C GLN A 203 -5.59 22.50 4.45
N GLN A 204 -6.36 21.67 5.15
CA GLN A 204 -6.69 21.90 6.55
C GLN A 204 -5.45 21.82 7.45
N ARG A 205 -4.56 20.85 7.20
CA ARG A 205 -3.31 20.70 7.96
C ARG A 205 -2.32 21.83 7.71
N GLU A 206 -2.25 22.34 6.48
CA GLU A 206 -1.45 23.52 6.11
C GLU A 206 -1.90 24.76 6.88
N GLN A 207 -3.22 25.00 7.01
CA GLN A 207 -3.77 26.16 7.73
C GLN A 207 -3.60 26.10 9.26
N GLN A 208 -3.27 24.92 9.81
CA GLN A 208 -3.13 24.68 11.25
C GLN A 208 -1.67 24.74 11.74
N LEU A 209 -0.74 25.01 10.84
CA LEU A 209 0.69 25.18 11.11
C LEU A 209 1.04 26.67 11.19
#